data_AF-A0A812JWP0-F1
#
_entry.id   AF-A0A812JWP0-F1
#
_cell.length_a   1.000
_cell.length_b   1.000
_cell.length_c   1.000
_cell.angle_alpha   90.00
_cell.angle_beta   90.00
_cell.angle_gamma   90.00
#
_symmetry.space_group_name_H-M   'P 1'
#
loop_
_entity.id
_entity.type
_entity.pdbx_description
1 polymer ?
#
loop_
_entity_poly.entity_id
_entity_poly.type
_entity_poly.pdbx_seq_one_letter_code
_entity_poly.pdbx_strand_id
1 'polypeptide(L)'
;MGSKQSSNCCCSDSRPNLGVIPEVVEAPTVPQKPIALPEGAEGDEAPPSDQEDAMNGLTSDPADPELVSVERRTSNGSLKLERMIGHLVDEEILRGIPLRPSLRGGGIRWWFQDGAPVSNSEATPVDKFDTFISHTWQTSGRWKVLSLTYQTSWQVVLAVQVSSILGVLLLGIGGILPLPWLTALDTAGVATEYPMGPWMRWANFPAMLLGLFLAPYVPERRPRTAFVDMLCINQEDKEQRQRGIDGISGFLKVSRELRILWSVPYLSRLWCVFELGAFRRANPSGKITLAPLFIEQLLFWMVLGQTVITNVYFLAEIWLWGFAV
;
A
#
# COMPACT_ATOMS: atom_id res chain seq x y z
N MET A 1 30.43 -60.82 -6.19
CA MET A 1 31.00 -60.69 -4.82
C MET A 1 31.39 -59.23 -4.61
N GLY A 2 31.03 -58.61 -3.47
CA GLY A 2 31.32 -57.20 -3.12
C GLY A 2 30.06 -56.32 -3.21
N SER A 3 29.15 -56.39 -2.24
CA SER A 3 29.06 -55.66 -0.96
C SER A 3 28.44 -54.26 -1.09
N LYS A 4 27.18 -54.17 -0.66
CA LYS A 4 26.39 -52.96 -0.44
C LYS A 4 26.92 -52.21 0.79
N GLN A 5 27.02 -50.89 0.71
CA GLN A 5 27.18 -50.01 1.87
C GLN A 5 25.90 -49.21 2.07
N SER A 6 25.24 -49.42 3.21
CA SER A 6 24.10 -48.66 3.69
C SER A 6 24.60 -47.50 4.55
N SER A 7 24.23 -46.27 4.21
CA SER A 7 24.43 -45.10 5.06
C SER A 7 23.28 -44.99 6.06
N ASN A 8 23.57 -45.34 7.32
CA ASN A 8 22.74 -45.03 8.47
C ASN A 8 22.91 -43.54 8.83
N CYS A 9 21.81 -42.79 8.86
CA CYS A 9 21.78 -41.43 9.38
C CYS A 9 21.18 -41.47 10.79
N CYS A 10 22.01 -41.22 11.80
CA CYS A 10 21.63 -41.12 13.20
C CYS A 10 20.94 -39.78 13.47
N CYS A 11 19.66 -39.81 13.85
CA CYS A 11 19.02 -38.75 14.62
C CYS A 11 19.22 -39.06 16.11
N SER A 12 20.26 -38.47 16.71
CA SER A 12 20.43 -38.48 18.16
C SER A 12 19.58 -37.36 18.76
N ASP A 13 18.53 -37.76 19.48
CA ASP A 13 17.67 -36.94 20.30
C ASP A 13 18.50 -36.37 21.47
N SER A 14 18.68 -35.05 21.52
CA SER A 14 19.31 -34.35 22.65
C SER A 14 18.48 -33.10 22.93
N ARG A 15 17.48 -33.26 23.80
CA ARG A 15 16.67 -32.14 24.30
C ARG A 15 17.51 -31.35 25.32
N PRO A 16 17.75 -30.05 25.14
CA PRO A 16 18.26 -29.21 26.21
C PRO A 16 17.16 -28.94 27.24
N ASN A 17 17.51 -29.08 28.52
CA ASN A 17 16.73 -28.62 29.67
C ASN A 17 16.34 -27.15 29.50
N LEU A 18 15.05 -26.86 29.33
CA LEU A 18 14.51 -25.51 29.51
C LEU A 18 14.56 -25.17 31.01
N GLY A 19 15.63 -24.47 31.40
CA GLY A 19 15.71 -23.77 32.66
C GLY A 19 14.76 -22.57 32.68
N VAL A 20 13.98 -22.49 33.76
CA VAL A 20 13.55 -21.28 34.48
C VAL A 20 13.30 -20.04 33.62
N ILE A 21 12.02 -19.78 33.34
CA ILE A 21 11.52 -18.50 32.82
C ILE A 21 11.81 -17.43 33.88
N PRO A 22 12.55 -16.34 33.57
CA PRO A 22 12.71 -15.25 34.49
C PRO A 22 11.38 -14.52 34.70
N GLU A 23 11.12 -14.23 35.97
CA GLU A 23 10.06 -13.41 36.52
C GLU A 23 9.87 -12.12 35.72
N VAL A 24 8.64 -11.87 35.29
CA VAL A 24 8.24 -10.66 34.56
C VAL A 24 8.38 -9.49 35.52
N VAL A 25 9.44 -8.70 35.34
CA VAL A 25 9.60 -7.40 35.99
C VAL A 25 8.53 -6.47 35.41
N GLU A 26 7.53 -6.14 36.22
CA GLU A 26 6.53 -5.12 35.91
C GLU A 26 7.24 -3.79 35.64
N ALA A 27 7.01 -3.22 34.46
CA ALA A 27 7.49 -1.90 34.11
C ALA A 27 6.82 -0.86 35.02
N PRO A 28 7.57 0.12 35.55
CA PRO A 28 6.99 1.18 36.36
C PRO A 28 5.96 1.95 35.53
N THR A 29 4.75 2.05 36.07
CA THR A 29 3.65 2.86 35.56
C THR A 29 4.10 4.32 35.49
N VAL A 30 4.36 4.79 34.27
CA VAL A 30 4.56 6.21 34.00
C VAL A 30 3.22 6.91 34.23
N PRO A 31 3.11 7.88 35.16
CA PRO A 31 1.88 8.63 35.34
C PRO A 31 1.57 9.42 34.06
N GLN A 32 0.50 9.04 33.37
CA GLN A 32 -0.03 9.80 32.25
C GLN A 32 -0.51 11.16 32.79
N LYS A 33 0.23 12.21 32.44
CA LYS A 33 -0.18 13.59 32.65
C LYS A 33 -1.45 13.82 31.82
N PRO A 34 -2.55 14.35 32.38
CA PRO A 34 -3.75 14.66 31.62
C PRO A 34 -3.39 15.62 30.49
N ILE A 35 -3.58 15.17 29.25
CA ILE A 35 -3.53 16.05 28.09
C ILE A 35 -4.84 16.85 28.16
N ALA A 36 -4.72 18.11 28.55
CA ALA A 36 -5.83 19.07 28.43
C ALA A 36 -6.18 19.19 26.95
N LEU A 37 -7.36 18.67 26.58
CA LEU A 37 -7.97 18.92 25.28
C LEU A 37 -8.33 20.41 25.21
N PRO A 38 -8.04 21.10 24.10
CA PRO A 38 -8.54 22.45 23.90
C PRO A 38 -10.07 22.41 23.79
N GLU A 39 -10.76 22.97 24.78
CA GLU A 39 -12.15 23.40 24.66
C GLU A 39 -12.22 24.51 23.62
N GLY A 40 -12.91 24.26 22.50
CA GLY A 40 -13.22 25.29 21.51
C GLY A 40 -12.92 24.91 20.07
N ALA A 41 -13.62 23.89 19.55
CA ALA A 41 -13.87 23.74 18.12
C ALA A 41 -15.30 23.20 17.96
N GLU A 42 -16.27 24.09 18.10
CA GLU A 42 -17.65 23.86 17.67
C GLU A 42 -17.69 23.78 16.14
N GLY A 43 -18.31 22.72 15.64
CA GLY A 43 -18.99 22.73 14.34
C GLY A 43 -18.16 22.32 13.13
N ASP A 44 -17.85 21.03 13.00
CA ASP A 44 -17.88 20.33 11.72
C ASP A 44 -18.46 18.93 11.96
N GLU A 45 -19.69 18.73 11.51
CA GLU A 45 -20.38 17.44 11.55
C GLU A 45 -19.57 16.41 10.77
N ALA A 46 -19.16 15.33 11.44
CA ALA A 46 -18.61 14.16 10.79
C ALA A 46 -19.67 13.55 9.84
N PRO A 47 -19.30 13.16 8.59
CA PRO A 47 -20.25 12.61 7.63
C PRO A 47 -20.76 11.23 8.07
N PRO A 48 -21.92 10.79 7.55
CA PRO A 48 -22.69 9.69 8.14
C PRO A 48 -22.00 8.33 7.99
N SER A 49 -22.04 7.56 9.08
CA SER A 49 -21.43 6.25 9.32
C SER A 49 -22.19 5.06 8.69
N ASP A 50 -22.97 5.28 7.62
CA ASP A 50 -23.97 4.32 7.12
C ASP A 50 -23.42 2.90 6.82
N GLN A 51 -22.14 2.75 6.49
CA GLN A 51 -21.50 1.43 6.29
C GLN A 51 -21.07 0.72 7.59
N GLU A 52 -20.68 1.46 8.62
CA GLU A 52 -20.44 0.86 9.95
C GLU A 52 -21.78 0.55 10.63
N ASP A 53 -22.82 1.34 10.39
CA ASP A 53 -24.16 1.10 10.92
C ASP A 53 -24.83 -0.15 10.33
N ALA A 54 -24.55 -0.48 9.07
CA ALA A 54 -25.00 -1.75 8.46
C ALA A 54 -24.44 -3.00 9.18
N MET A 55 -23.31 -2.87 9.88
CA MET A 55 -22.69 -3.96 10.65
C MET A 55 -22.91 -3.83 12.17
N ASN A 56 -23.08 -2.60 12.68
CA ASN A 56 -23.37 -2.29 14.09
C ASN A 56 -24.87 -2.46 14.44
N GLY A 57 -25.78 -2.54 13.46
CA GLY A 57 -27.20 -2.88 13.66
C GLY A 57 -27.48 -4.29 14.22
N LEU A 58 -26.45 -4.99 14.72
CA LEU A 58 -26.51 -6.32 15.34
C LEU A 58 -26.38 -6.30 16.87
N THR A 59 -26.31 -5.12 17.50
CA THR A 59 -26.24 -5.01 18.96
C THR A 59 -27.25 -4.00 19.51
N SER A 60 -28.41 -4.49 19.99
CA SER A 60 -29.02 -4.19 21.30
C SER A 60 -30.54 -4.39 21.29
N ASP A 61 -30.98 -5.55 21.77
CA ASP A 61 -32.17 -5.59 22.62
C ASP A 61 -31.66 -5.51 24.08
N PRO A 62 -32.23 -4.66 24.95
CA PRO A 62 -31.88 -4.63 26.36
C PRO A 62 -32.51 -5.84 27.05
N ALA A 63 -31.67 -6.80 27.49
CA ALA A 63 -32.11 -7.96 28.25
C ALA A 63 -32.04 -7.73 29.76
N ASP A 64 -33.08 -8.22 30.42
CA ASP A 64 -33.18 -8.55 31.84
C ASP A 64 -31.91 -9.18 32.42
N PRO A 65 -31.59 -8.91 33.70
CA PRO A 65 -30.48 -9.54 34.39
C PRO A 65 -30.92 -10.90 34.96
N GLU A 66 -30.96 -11.94 34.14
CA GLU A 66 -31.01 -13.32 34.62
C GLU A 66 -29.80 -14.11 34.10
N LEU A 67 -29.21 -14.93 34.99
CA LEU A 67 -27.95 -15.64 34.76
C LEU A 67 -27.95 -16.44 33.45
N VAL A 68 -27.19 -15.97 32.45
CA VAL A 68 -27.01 -16.66 31.18
C VAL A 68 -25.80 -17.59 31.24
N SER A 69 -26.07 -18.88 31.19
CA SER A 69 -25.13 -19.92 30.81
C SER A 69 -24.51 -19.57 29.44
N VAL A 70 -23.17 -19.59 29.38
CA VAL A 70 -22.38 -19.40 28.15
C VAL A 70 -22.55 -20.64 27.26
N GLU A 71 -23.74 -20.80 26.69
CA GLU A 71 -24.08 -21.92 25.82
C GLU A 71 -24.18 -21.42 24.37
N ARG A 72 -23.03 -21.52 23.69
CA ARG A 72 -22.87 -21.84 22.26
C ARG A 72 -23.83 -21.14 21.28
N ARG A 73 -23.78 -19.80 21.20
CA ARG A 73 -24.41 -18.96 20.16
C ARG A 73 -23.68 -18.99 18.79
N THR A 74 -23.09 -20.13 18.40
CA THR A 74 -22.20 -20.22 17.22
C THR A 74 -22.84 -20.76 15.94
N SER A 75 -24.12 -21.17 15.93
CA SER A 75 -24.71 -21.84 14.74
C SER A 75 -25.24 -20.89 13.66
N ASN A 76 -25.87 -19.77 14.03
CA ASN A 76 -26.55 -18.91 13.04
C ASN A 76 -25.59 -18.05 12.19
N GLY A 77 -24.47 -17.60 12.78
CA GLY A 77 -23.47 -16.78 12.07
C GLY A 77 -22.74 -17.54 10.97
N SER A 78 -22.40 -18.81 11.22
CA SER A 78 -21.72 -19.67 10.23
C SER A 78 -22.61 -19.95 9.02
N LEU A 79 -23.90 -20.21 9.24
CA LEU A 79 -24.86 -20.46 8.15
C LEU A 79 -25.11 -19.22 7.29
N LYS A 80 -25.15 -18.01 7.89
CA LYS A 80 -25.26 -16.76 7.14
C LYS A 80 -24.02 -16.51 6.28
N LEU A 81 -22.82 -16.77 6.81
CA LEU A 81 -21.56 -16.65 6.08
C LEU A 81 -21.47 -17.66 4.92
N GLU A 82 -21.86 -18.92 5.15
CA GLU A 82 -21.90 -19.94 4.08
C GLU A 82 -22.90 -19.59 2.99
N ARG A 83 -24.07 -19.02 3.35
CA ARG A 83 -25.05 -18.56 2.38
C ARG A 83 -24.53 -17.37 1.55
N MET A 84 -23.76 -16.46 2.16
CA MET A 84 -23.11 -15.36 1.44
C MET A 84 -22.02 -15.88 0.47
N ILE A 85 -21.17 -16.82 0.90
CA ILE A 85 -20.08 -17.37 0.07
C ILE A 85 -20.59 -18.30 -1.05
N GLY A 86 -21.74 -18.93 -0.83
CA GLY A 86 -22.38 -19.88 -1.74
C GLY A 86 -23.18 -19.22 -2.86
N HIS A 87 -23.56 -17.95 -2.74
CA HIS A 87 -24.31 -17.26 -3.79
C HIS A 87 -23.44 -17.09 -5.04
N LEU A 88 -23.94 -17.56 -6.18
CA LEU A 88 -23.40 -17.19 -7.47
C LEU A 88 -23.50 -15.67 -7.58
N VAL A 89 -22.36 -15.03 -7.79
CA VAL A 89 -22.30 -13.58 -7.98
C VAL A 89 -23.01 -13.27 -9.28
N ASP A 90 -23.92 -12.30 -9.25
CA ASP A 90 -24.54 -11.80 -10.46
C ASP A 90 -23.43 -11.24 -11.36
N GLU A 91 -23.23 -11.86 -12.53
CA GLU A 91 -22.15 -11.51 -13.45
C GLU A 91 -22.25 -10.03 -13.90
N GLU A 92 -23.47 -9.48 -13.87
CA GLU A 92 -23.74 -8.07 -14.18
C GLU A 92 -23.14 -7.09 -13.17
N ILE A 93 -22.94 -7.51 -11.91
CA ILE A 93 -22.42 -6.66 -10.83
C ILE A 93 -20.89 -6.75 -10.76
N LEU A 94 -20.28 -7.77 -11.38
CA LEU A 94 -18.83 -7.93 -11.43
C LEU A 94 -18.20 -6.87 -12.34
N ARG A 95 -17.89 -5.71 -11.76
CA ARG A 95 -17.24 -4.60 -12.46
C ARG A 95 -15.87 -4.35 -11.87
N GLY A 96 -14.89 -4.14 -12.74
CA GLY A 96 -13.51 -3.88 -12.38
C GLY A 96 -12.94 -2.70 -13.15
N ILE A 97 -11.85 -2.14 -12.64
CA ILE A 97 -11.14 -1.04 -13.28
C ILE A 97 -9.71 -1.47 -13.64
N PRO A 98 -9.14 -0.96 -14.74
CA PRO A 98 -7.72 -1.14 -15.00
C PRO A 98 -6.93 -0.29 -13.99
N LEU A 99 -6.08 -0.93 -13.18
CA LEU A 99 -5.44 -0.30 -12.02
C LEU A 99 -4.54 0.89 -12.39
N ARG A 100 -3.76 0.77 -13.46
CA ARG A 100 -2.79 1.81 -13.85
C ARG A 100 -3.46 3.05 -14.46
N PRO A 101 -4.42 2.92 -15.40
CA PRO A 101 -5.22 4.05 -15.86
C PRO A 101 -5.98 4.78 -14.76
N SER A 102 -6.44 4.09 -13.70
CA SER A 102 -7.15 4.74 -12.59
C SER A 102 -6.25 5.68 -11.75
N LEU A 103 -4.93 5.60 -11.92
CA LEU A 103 -3.94 6.49 -11.29
C LEU A 103 -3.59 7.72 -12.15
N ARG A 104 -4.17 7.85 -13.37
CA ARG A 104 -3.97 9.04 -14.21
C ARG A 104 -4.50 10.30 -13.53
N GLY A 105 -3.97 11.46 -13.92
CA GLY A 105 -4.32 12.73 -13.28
C GLY A 105 -3.96 12.77 -11.80
N GLY A 106 -2.88 12.09 -11.39
CA GLY A 106 -2.46 12.02 -9.98
C GLY A 106 -3.39 11.19 -9.10
N GLY A 107 -4.22 10.34 -9.69
CA GLY A 107 -5.17 9.50 -8.95
C GLY A 107 -6.15 10.32 -8.13
N ILE A 108 -6.56 11.50 -8.60
CA ILE A 108 -7.52 12.39 -7.91
C ILE A 108 -8.76 11.63 -7.39
N ARG A 109 -9.23 10.61 -8.11
CA ARG A 109 -10.36 9.77 -7.67
C ARG A 109 -10.10 8.98 -6.40
N TRP A 110 -8.85 8.65 -6.11
CA TRP A 110 -8.43 8.00 -4.88
C TRP A 110 -8.27 8.99 -3.72
N TRP A 111 -8.30 10.30 -4.01
CA TRP A 111 -8.12 11.35 -3.00
C TRP A 111 -9.42 11.70 -2.30
N PHE A 112 -10.53 11.67 -3.03
CA PHE A 112 -11.84 11.96 -2.47
C PHE A 112 -12.22 10.88 -1.46
N GLN A 113 -12.61 11.34 -0.27
CA GLN A 113 -13.28 10.53 0.73
C GLN A 113 -14.80 10.52 0.44
N ASP A 114 -15.54 9.74 1.22
CA ASP A 114 -16.98 9.49 1.11
C ASP A 114 -17.81 10.66 0.54
N GLY A 115 -18.69 10.32 -0.41
CA GLY A 115 -19.78 11.20 -0.85
C GLY A 115 -19.53 12.01 -2.12
N ALA A 116 -18.31 12.10 -2.63
CA ALA A 116 -18.09 12.70 -3.95
C ALA A 116 -18.66 11.76 -5.03
N PRO A 117 -19.51 12.23 -5.96
CA PRO A 117 -20.04 11.41 -7.05
C PRO A 117 -18.89 11.02 -7.98
N VAL A 118 -18.34 9.83 -7.77
CA VAL A 118 -17.39 9.23 -8.69
C VAL A 118 -18.21 8.44 -9.71
N SER A 119 -18.29 8.97 -10.93
CA SER A 119 -18.96 8.29 -12.03
C SER A 119 -18.34 6.91 -12.26
N ASN A 120 -19.15 5.86 -12.16
CA ASN A 120 -18.75 4.47 -12.42
C ASN A 120 -18.57 4.16 -13.92
N SER A 121 -18.48 5.17 -14.78
CA SER A 121 -18.40 5.02 -16.24
C SER A 121 -17.16 4.25 -16.71
N GLU A 122 -16.11 4.19 -15.88
CA GLU A 122 -14.87 3.47 -16.22
C GLU A 122 -14.82 2.02 -15.74
N ALA A 123 -15.71 1.62 -14.83
CA ALA A 123 -15.76 0.24 -14.36
C ALA A 123 -16.39 -0.63 -15.46
N THR A 124 -15.64 -1.58 -15.98
CA THR A 124 -16.11 -2.49 -17.04
C THR A 124 -16.54 -3.82 -16.44
N PRO A 125 -17.56 -4.50 -17.00
CA PRO A 125 -17.87 -5.88 -16.62
C PRO A 125 -16.66 -6.80 -16.80
N VAL A 126 -16.41 -7.67 -15.82
CA VAL A 126 -15.24 -8.57 -15.79
C VAL A 126 -15.60 -9.90 -15.17
N ASP A 127 -15.05 -11.00 -15.69
CA ASP A 127 -15.32 -12.33 -15.12
C ASP A 127 -14.57 -12.58 -13.81
N LYS A 128 -13.38 -11.96 -13.66
CA LYS A 128 -12.44 -12.16 -12.55
C LYS A 128 -11.61 -10.91 -12.29
N PHE A 129 -11.08 -10.79 -11.07
CA PHE A 129 -10.15 -9.72 -10.70
C PHE A 129 -8.73 -10.25 -10.55
N ASP A 130 -7.74 -9.52 -11.07
CA ASP A 130 -6.34 -9.79 -10.78
C ASP A 130 -6.01 -9.42 -9.33
N THR A 131 -6.62 -8.36 -8.81
CA THR A 131 -6.37 -7.86 -7.46
C THR A 131 -7.61 -7.22 -6.86
N PHE A 132 -7.98 -7.64 -5.65
CA PHE A 132 -8.90 -6.93 -4.79
C PHE A 132 -8.10 -5.97 -3.90
N ILE A 133 -8.34 -4.67 -3.99
CA ILE A 133 -7.62 -3.68 -3.20
C ILE A 133 -8.42 -3.36 -1.95
N SER A 134 -8.00 -3.94 -0.82
CA SER A 134 -8.53 -3.59 0.49
C SER A 134 -7.71 -2.49 1.13
N HIS A 135 -8.39 -1.51 1.71
CA HIS A 135 -7.76 -0.35 2.30
C HIS A 135 -8.67 0.33 3.32
N THR A 136 -8.10 1.17 4.17
CA THR A 136 -8.87 2.01 5.10
C THR A 136 -9.08 3.41 4.54
N TRP A 137 -10.29 3.92 4.72
CA TRP A 137 -10.73 5.25 4.29
C TRP A 137 -10.07 6.37 5.11
N GLN A 138 -9.66 6.07 6.35
CA GLN A 138 -8.98 7.00 7.25
C GLN A 138 -7.59 7.41 6.74
N THR A 139 -6.94 6.57 5.93
CA THR A 139 -5.63 6.90 5.38
C THR A 139 -5.79 7.78 4.14
N SER A 140 -5.05 8.90 4.10
CA SER A 140 -5.14 9.86 3.00
C SER A 140 -4.87 9.23 1.63
N GLY A 141 -5.70 9.57 0.65
CA GLY A 141 -5.63 9.02 -0.71
C GLY A 141 -4.31 9.22 -1.43
N ARG A 142 -3.64 10.36 -1.23
CA ARG A 142 -2.33 10.66 -1.86
C ARG A 142 -1.27 9.58 -1.61
N TRP A 143 -1.27 8.98 -0.41
CA TRP A 143 -0.31 7.93 -0.07
C TRP A 143 -0.69 6.58 -0.70
N LYS A 144 -2.00 6.31 -0.86
CA LYS A 144 -2.48 5.15 -1.63
C LYS A 144 -2.05 5.29 -3.09
N VAL A 145 -2.26 6.45 -3.70
CA VAL A 145 -1.84 6.73 -5.09
C VAL A 145 -0.34 6.57 -5.25
N LEU A 146 0.46 7.18 -4.36
CA LEU A 146 1.92 7.09 -4.43
C LEU A 146 2.37 5.62 -4.35
N SER A 147 1.86 4.88 -3.37
CA SER A 147 2.18 3.46 -3.16
C SER A 147 1.77 2.60 -4.36
N LEU A 148 0.53 2.75 -4.84
CA LEU A 148 0.03 2.03 -6.03
C LEU A 148 0.82 2.39 -7.30
N THR A 149 1.21 3.65 -7.48
CA THR A 149 2.00 4.09 -8.65
C THR A 149 3.37 3.44 -8.62
N TYR A 150 4.07 3.44 -7.48
CA TYR A 150 5.34 2.74 -7.34
C TYR A 150 5.20 1.23 -7.58
N GLN A 151 4.24 0.58 -6.95
CA GLN A 151 4.07 -0.87 -7.06
C GLN A 151 3.72 -1.34 -8.48
N THR A 152 2.94 -0.55 -9.21
CA THR A 152 2.51 -0.90 -10.58
C THR A 152 3.49 -0.44 -11.66
N SER A 153 4.27 0.60 -11.38
CA SER A 153 5.01 1.33 -12.42
C SER A 153 6.46 1.64 -12.10
N TRP A 154 7.08 0.99 -11.08
CA TRP A 154 8.50 1.20 -10.74
C TRP A 154 9.44 1.03 -11.93
N GLN A 155 9.13 0.12 -12.87
CA GLN A 155 9.95 -0.11 -14.06
C GLN A 155 10.02 1.13 -14.96
N VAL A 156 8.90 1.85 -15.09
CA VAL A 156 8.87 3.09 -15.89
C VAL A 156 9.60 4.20 -15.16
N VAL A 157 9.40 4.32 -13.84
CA VAL A 157 10.14 5.28 -13.02
C VAL A 157 11.66 5.07 -13.15
N LEU A 158 12.11 3.81 -13.03
CA LEU A 158 13.51 3.44 -13.16
C LEU A 158 14.03 3.67 -14.58
N ALA A 159 13.27 3.28 -15.61
CA ALA A 159 13.67 3.49 -17.00
C ALA A 159 13.85 4.98 -17.34
N VAL A 160 12.94 5.85 -16.88
CA VAL A 160 13.05 7.29 -17.06
C VAL A 160 14.26 7.85 -16.31
N GLN A 161 14.52 7.41 -15.08
CA GLN A 161 15.72 7.81 -14.33
C GLN A 161 17.01 7.40 -15.03
N VAL A 162 17.14 6.11 -15.40
CA VAL A 162 18.34 5.59 -16.09
C VAL A 162 18.54 6.31 -17.42
N SER A 163 17.47 6.54 -18.19
CA SER A 163 17.55 7.25 -19.47
C SER A 163 17.95 8.71 -19.29
N SER A 164 17.46 9.38 -18.23
CA SER A 164 17.84 10.76 -17.91
C SER A 164 19.33 10.85 -17.54
N ILE A 165 19.81 9.97 -16.65
CA ILE A 165 21.21 9.93 -16.24
C ILE A 165 22.12 9.63 -17.44
N LEU A 166 21.78 8.63 -18.25
CA LEU A 166 22.53 8.29 -19.45
C LEU A 166 22.52 9.44 -20.46
N GLY A 167 21.38 10.10 -20.65
CA GLY A 167 21.25 11.27 -21.52
C GLY A 167 22.15 12.41 -21.09
N VAL A 168 22.13 12.78 -19.80
CA VAL A 168 23.02 13.82 -19.25
C VAL A 168 24.48 13.44 -19.39
N LEU A 169 24.83 12.17 -19.14
CA LEU A 169 26.20 11.67 -19.32
C LEU A 169 26.66 11.80 -20.77
N LEU A 170 25.86 11.34 -21.73
CA LEU A 170 26.19 11.42 -23.16
C LEU A 170 26.30 12.86 -23.66
N LEU A 171 25.41 13.74 -23.20
CA LEU A 171 25.48 15.17 -23.51
C LEU A 171 26.73 15.84 -22.92
N GLY A 172 27.18 15.40 -21.74
CA GLY A 172 28.45 15.83 -21.14
C GLY A 172 29.67 15.35 -21.93
N ILE A 173 29.71 14.06 -22.29
CA ILE A 173 30.79 13.48 -23.12
C ILE A 173 30.86 14.16 -24.50
N GLY A 174 29.69 14.49 -25.08
CA GLY A 174 29.62 15.20 -26.35
C GLY A 174 29.98 16.69 -26.28
N GLY A 175 30.32 17.22 -25.10
CA GLY A 175 30.65 18.64 -24.90
C GLY A 175 29.46 19.59 -25.07
N ILE A 176 28.22 19.07 -25.10
CA ILE A 176 27.00 19.88 -25.23
C ILE A 176 26.63 20.47 -23.87
N LEU A 177 26.71 19.66 -22.80
CA LEU A 177 26.53 20.14 -21.45
C LEU A 177 27.89 20.58 -20.87
N PRO A 178 27.98 21.79 -20.31
CA PRO A 178 29.21 22.22 -19.66
C PRO A 178 29.48 21.36 -18.43
N LEU A 179 30.74 20.93 -18.28
CA LEU A 179 31.27 20.21 -17.13
C LEU A 179 32.34 21.08 -16.45
N PRO A 180 31.95 22.20 -15.80
CA PRO A 180 32.90 23.20 -15.34
C PRO A 180 33.72 22.75 -14.11
N TRP A 181 33.36 21.64 -13.46
CA TRP A 181 34.03 21.17 -12.25
C TRP A 181 34.87 19.92 -12.51
N LEU A 182 36.02 19.85 -11.85
CA LEU A 182 36.85 18.65 -11.75
C LEU A 182 36.67 18.09 -10.35
N THR A 183 36.22 16.84 -10.24
CA THR A 183 36.13 16.14 -8.96
C THR A 183 37.22 15.07 -8.92
N ALA A 184 38.10 15.16 -7.93
CA ALA A 184 39.10 14.14 -7.67
C ALA A 184 38.45 12.97 -6.93
N LEU A 185 38.52 11.78 -7.52
CA LEU A 185 38.15 10.53 -6.87
C LEU A 185 39.44 9.78 -6.54
N ASP A 186 39.69 9.53 -5.25
CA ASP A 186 40.78 8.64 -4.83
C ASP A 186 40.29 7.20 -4.85
N THR A 187 40.71 6.45 -5.86
CA THR A 187 40.46 5.01 -5.96
C THR A 187 41.76 4.26 -5.76
N ALA A 188 41.88 3.58 -4.62
CA ALA A 188 43.05 2.77 -4.26
C ALA A 188 44.39 3.54 -4.25
N GLY A 189 44.38 4.80 -3.80
CA GLY A 189 45.58 5.65 -3.72
C GLY A 189 45.92 6.34 -5.04
N VAL A 190 45.09 6.20 -6.07
CA VAL A 190 45.23 6.91 -7.34
C VAL A 190 44.14 7.97 -7.41
N ALA A 191 44.52 9.22 -7.16
CA ALA A 191 43.65 10.37 -7.37
C ALA A 191 43.45 10.58 -8.87
N THR A 192 42.24 10.33 -9.36
CA THR A 192 41.86 10.59 -10.75
C THR A 192 40.84 11.72 -10.78
N GLU A 193 41.09 12.74 -11.60
CA GLU A 193 40.17 13.86 -11.79
C GLU A 193 39.15 13.54 -12.87
N TYR A 194 37.87 13.72 -12.56
CA TYR A 194 36.77 13.53 -13.50
C TYR A 194 35.99 14.84 -13.67
N PRO A 195 35.71 15.25 -14.92
CA PRO A 195 34.84 16.40 -15.15
C PRO A 195 33.40 16.05 -14.75
N MET A 196 32.80 16.86 -13.88
CA MET A 196 31.44 16.68 -13.39
C MET A 196 30.63 17.98 -13.56
N GLY A 197 29.37 17.83 -13.94
CA GLY A 197 28.42 18.94 -14.09
C GLY A 197 27.31 18.89 -13.04
N PRO A 198 26.62 20.03 -12.78
CA PRO A 198 25.55 20.08 -11.78
C PRO A 198 24.34 19.26 -12.24
N TRP A 199 24.18 19.15 -13.56
CA TRP A 199 23.12 18.44 -14.26
C TRP A 199 23.05 16.96 -13.87
N MET A 200 24.19 16.30 -13.61
CA MET A 200 24.23 14.89 -13.20
C MET A 200 23.51 14.68 -11.86
N ARG A 201 23.66 15.63 -10.94
CA ARG A 201 23.02 15.62 -9.61
C ARG A 201 21.56 16.08 -9.70
N TRP A 202 21.29 17.13 -10.46
CA TRP A 202 19.96 17.72 -10.57
C TRP A 202 18.98 16.93 -11.42
N ALA A 203 19.45 16.10 -12.35
CA ALA A 203 18.57 15.35 -13.24
C ALA A 203 17.82 14.19 -12.55
N ASN A 204 18.35 13.66 -11.45
CA ASN A 204 17.82 12.45 -10.83
C ASN A 204 16.40 12.62 -10.25
N PHE A 205 16.18 13.63 -9.41
CA PHE A 205 14.89 13.86 -8.77
C PHE A 205 13.78 14.28 -9.75
N PRO A 206 13.99 15.24 -10.67
CA PRO A 206 13.04 15.54 -11.72
C PRO A 206 12.74 14.33 -12.62
N ALA A 207 13.73 13.49 -12.93
CA ALA A 207 13.49 12.27 -13.70
C ALA A 207 12.64 11.26 -12.93
N MET A 208 12.83 11.12 -11.62
CA MET A 208 11.94 10.31 -10.78
C MET A 208 10.50 10.85 -10.81
N LEU A 209 10.31 12.15 -10.59
CA LEU A 209 8.99 12.78 -10.63
C LEU A 209 8.34 12.62 -12.02
N LEU A 210 9.10 12.88 -13.08
CA LEU A 210 8.66 12.67 -14.46
C LEU A 210 8.24 11.22 -14.68
N GLY A 211 9.04 10.26 -14.21
CA GLY A 211 8.72 8.84 -14.26
C GLY A 211 7.42 8.50 -13.53
N LEU A 212 7.18 9.08 -12.35
CA LEU A 212 5.94 8.90 -11.59
C LEU A 212 4.72 9.51 -12.31
N PHE A 213 4.87 10.68 -12.94
CA PHE A 213 3.79 11.31 -13.69
C PHE A 213 3.50 10.62 -15.02
N LEU A 214 4.53 10.15 -15.73
CA LEU A 214 4.37 9.41 -17.00
C LEU A 214 3.89 7.98 -16.79
N ALA A 215 4.19 7.39 -15.63
CA ALA A 215 3.89 6.00 -15.32
C ALA A 215 2.43 5.61 -15.64
N PRO A 216 1.38 6.29 -15.14
CA PRO A 216 -0.02 5.94 -15.46
C PRO A 216 -0.42 6.02 -16.94
N TYR A 217 0.38 6.69 -17.78
CA TYR A 217 0.10 6.89 -19.21
C TYR A 217 0.82 5.88 -20.10
N VAL A 218 1.89 5.24 -19.62
CA VAL A 218 2.59 4.20 -20.38
C VAL A 218 1.72 2.94 -20.45
N PRO A 219 1.42 2.42 -21.66
CA PRO A 219 0.64 1.20 -21.83
C PRO A 219 1.26 0.00 -21.11
N GLU A 220 0.42 -0.78 -20.43
CA GLU A 220 0.84 -2.02 -19.80
C GLU A 220 0.66 -3.19 -20.78
N ARG A 221 1.66 -4.09 -20.88
CA ARG A 221 1.56 -5.28 -21.73
C ARG A 221 0.43 -6.23 -21.31
N ARG A 222 0.07 -6.23 -20.03
CA ARG A 222 -1.01 -7.01 -19.44
C ARG A 222 -1.74 -6.14 -18.42
N PRO A 223 -2.80 -5.40 -18.83
CA PRO A 223 -3.52 -4.54 -17.92
C PRO A 223 -4.07 -5.38 -16.77
N ARG A 224 -3.81 -4.95 -15.54
CA ARG A 224 -4.36 -5.61 -14.35
C ARG A 224 -5.71 -5.02 -14.01
N THR A 225 -6.72 -5.88 -13.94
CA THR A 225 -8.05 -5.50 -13.48
C THR A 225 -8.08 -5.57 -11.96
N ALA A 226 -8.42 -4.45 -11.33
CA ALA A 226 -8.58 -4.35 -9.89
C ALA A 226 -10.04 -4.10 -9.50
N PHE A 227 -10.44 -4.69 -8.37
CA PHE A 227 -11.63 -4.28 -7.65
C PHE A 227 -11.24 -3.25 -6.58
N VAL A 228 -11.97 -2.15 -6.55
CA VAL A 228 -11.87 -1.08 -5.54
C VAL A 228 -13.29 -0.70 -5.19
N ASP A 229 -13.68 -0.90 -3.93
CA ASP A 229 -15.03 -0.64 -3.39
C ASP A 229 -15.66 0.65 -3.91
N MET A 230 -14.98 1.79 -3.73
CA MET A 230 -15.48 3.11 -4.10
C MET A 230 -15.67 3.30 -5.62
N LEU A 231 -14.89 2.60 -6.45
CA LEU A 231 -14.85 2.81 -7.90
C LEU A 231 -15.64 1.76 -8.69
N CYS A 232 -15.88 0.59 -8.09
CA CYS A 232 -16.55 -0.53 -8.73
C CYS A 232 -18.01 -0.67 -8.30
N ILE A 233 -18.35 -0.24 -7.08
CA ILE A 233 -19.72 -0.24 -6.57
C ILE A 233 -20.40 1.07 -6.93
N ASN A 234 -21.65 1.00 -7.40
CA ASN A 234 -22.40 2.19 -7.73
C ASN A 234 -22.71 3.04 -6.49
N GLN A 235 -22.02 4.17 -6.34
CA GLN A 235 -22.21 5.08 -5.21
C GLN A 235 -23.43 5.99 -5.35
N GLU A 236 -24.11 6.08 -6.49
CA GLU A 236 -25.25 7.00 -6.66
C GLU A 236 -26.60 6.31 -6.40
N ASP A 237 -26.78 5.10 -6.94
CA ASP A 237 -28.00 4.31 -6.81
C ASP A 237 -27.96 3.45 -5.54
N LYS A 238 -28.87 3.70 -4.60
CA LYS A 238 -28.94 2.99 -3.31
C LYS A 238 -29.14 1.47 -3.47
N GLU A 239 -29.96 1.03 -4.42
CA GLU A 239 -30.19 -0.39 -4.63
C GLU A 239 -28.95 -1.06 -5.21
N GLN A 240 -28.32 -0.45 -6.22
CA GLN A 240 -27.10 -0.99 -6.80
C GLN A 240 -25.93 -0.96 -5.81
N ARG A 241 -25.86 0.06 -4.95
CA ARG A 241 -24.89 0.14 -3.86
C ARG A 241 -25.06 -1.03 -2.90
N GLN A 242 -26.29 -1.27 -2.45
CA GLN A 242 -26.60 -2.38 -1.54
C GLN A 242 -26.29 -3.73 -2.18
N ARG A 243 -26.71 -3.95 -3.43
CA ARG A 243 -26.38 -5.16 -4.19
C ARG A 243 -24.87 -5.35 -4.35
N GLY A 244 -24.12 -4.27 -4.56
CA GLY A 244 -22.66 -4.28 -4.61
C GLY A 244 -22.05 -4.70 -3.28
N ILE A 245 -22.52 -4.13 -2.16
CA ILE A 245 -22.07 -4.46 -0.80
C ILE A 245 -22.37 -5.94 -0.47
N ASP A 246 -23.57 -6.40 -0.77
CA ASP A 246 -23.98 -7.80 -0.56
C ASP A 246 -23.15 -8.78 -1.42
N GLY A 247 -22.70 -8.33 -2.59
CA GLY A 247 -21.86 -9.08 -3.52
C GLY A 247 -20.36 -9.19 -3.17
N ILE A 248 -19.87 -8.50 -2.14
CA ILE A 248 -18.42 -8.40 -1.86
C ILE A 248 -17.78 -9.76 -1.56
N SER A 249 -18.48 -10.64 -0.85
CA SER A 249 -18.00 -12.01 -0.61
C SER A 249 -17.74 -12.78 -1.92
N GLY A 250 -18.60 -12.52 -2.92
CA GLY A 250 -18.46 -12.96 -4.29
C GLY A 250 -17.22 -12.41 -4.99
N PHE A 251 -17.00 -11.10 -4.88
CA PHE A 251 -15.85 -10.42 -5.47
C PHE A 251 -14.53 -10.96 -4.91
N LEU A 252 -14.46 -11.19 -3.60
CA LEU A 252 -13.31 -11.81 -2.94
C LEU A 252 -13.03 -13.23 -3.45
N LYS A 253 -14.07 -14.03 -3.69
CA LYS A 253 -13.97 -15.40 -4.23
C LYS A 253 -13.37 -15.45 -5.63
N VAL A 254 -13.74 -14.51 -6.50
CA VAL A 254 -13.25 -14.45 -7.90
C VAL A 254 -11.96 -13.63 -8.07
N SER A 255 -11.44 -13.05 -6.99
CA SER A 255 -10.19 -12.29 -6.99
C SER A 255 -8.96 -13.19 -6.81
N ARG A 256 -7.95 -13.02 -7.65
CA ARG A 256 -6.69 -13.80 -7.59
C ARG A 256 -5.80 -13.42 -6.40
N GLU A 257 -5.76 -12.14 -6.07
CA GLU A 257 -4.94 -11.57 -4.99
C GLU A 257 -5.79 -10.61 -4.15
N LEU A 258 -5.73 -10.71 -2.82
CA LEU A 258 -6.13 -9.66 -1.91
C LEU A 258 -4.91 -8.80 -1.59
N ARG A 259 -4.91 -7.55 -2.04
CA ARG A 259 -3.86 -6.58 -1.74
C ARG A 259 -4.35 -5.61 -0.68
N ILE A 260 -3.65 -5.62 0.45
CA ILE A 260 -3.97 -4.77 1.59
C ILE A 260 -3.03 -3.58 1.58
N LEU A 261 -3.57 -2.39 1.33
CA LEU A 261 -2.85 -1.13 1.50
C LEU A 261 -2.74 -0.83 3.01
N TRP A 262 -1.74 -1.42 3.64
CA TRP A 262 -1.60 -1.45 5.08
C TRP A 262 -1.17 -0.09 5.64
N SER A 263 -1.89 0.33 6.67
CA SER A 263 -1.61 1.50 7.50
C SER A 263 -2.06 1.20 8.93
N VAL A 264 -1.59 2.00 9.89
CA VAL A 264 -1.87 1.79 11.33
C VAL A 264 -3.36 1.54 11.63
N PRO A 265 -4.34 2.32 11.13
CA PRO A 265 -5.74 2.09 11.46
C PRO A 265 -6.41 0.94 10.69
N TYR A 266 -5.72 0.28 9.77
CA TYR A 266 -6.34 -0.74 8.90
C TYR A 266 -6.95 -1.89 9.71
N LEU A 267 -6.20 -2.44 10.67
CA LEU A 267 -6.66 -3.58 11.49
C LEU A 267 -7.64 -3.15 12.60
N SER A 268 -7.83 -1.86 12.82
CA SER A 268 -8.83 -1.33 13.77
C SER A 268 -10.23 -1.29 13.16
N ARG A 269 -10.36 -1.38 11.82
CA ARG A 269 -11.66 -1.37 11.14
C ARG A 269 -12.20 -2.77 10.97
N LEU A 270 -13.38 -3.02 11.54
CA LEU A 270 -14.05 -4.33 11.47
C LEU A 270 -14.28 -4.77 10.03
N TRP A 271 -14.62 -3.84 9.14
CA TRP A 271 -14.79 -4.09 7.71
C TRP A 271 -13.52 -4.65 7.04
N CYS A 272 -12.37 -4.00 7.25
CA CYS A 272 -11.09 -4.44 6.69
C CYS A 272 -10.65 -5.82 7.21
N VAL A 273 -10.94 -6.13 8.48
CA VAL A 273 -10.67 -7.44 9.07
C VAL A 273 -11.64 -8.50 8.53
N PHE A 274 -12.91 -8.15 8.34
CA PHE A 274 -13.91 -8.98 7.68
C PHE A 274 -13.47 -9.37 6.27
N GLU A 275 -13.04 -8.42 5.43
CA GLU A 275 -12.55 -8.69 4.07
C GLU A 275 -11.38 -9.68 4.06
N LEU A 276 -10.43 -9.50 4.98
CA LEU A 276 -9.28 -10.41 5.13
C LEU A 276 -9.73 -11.83 5.49
N GLY A 277 -10.62 -11.97 6.48
CA GLY A 277 -11.16 -13.27 6.90
C GLY A 277 -12.01 -13.94 5.82
N ALA A 278 -12.92 -13.17 5.20
CA ALA A 278 -13.80 -13.60 4.13
C ALA A 278 -13.00 -14.05 2.91
N PHE A 279 -11.95 -13.32 2.53
CA PHE A 279 -11.07 -13.71 1.43
C PHE A 279 -10.39 -15.04 1.70
N ARG A 280 -9.80 -15.24 2.89
CA ARG A 280 -9.14 -16.51 3.21
C ARG A 280 -10.12 -17.69 3.23
N ARG A 281 -11.36 -17.46 3.66
CA ARG A 281 -12.42 -18.49 3.65
C ARG A 281 -12.91 -18.81 2.25
N ALA A 282 -13.18 -17.78 1.43
CA ALA A 282 -13.74 -17.93 0.09
C ALA A 282 -12.69 -18.35 -0.96
N ASN A 283 -11.42 -17.96 -0.76
CA ASN A 283 -10.30 -18.29 -1.63
C ASN A 283 -9.08 -18.76 -0.80
N PRO A 284 -9.07 -20.02 -0.31
CA PRO A 284 -8.02 -20.54 0.56
C PRO A 284 -6.61 -20.50 -0.07
N SER A 285 -6.52 -20.73 -1.39
CA SER A 285 -5.29 -20.66 -2.18
C SER A 285 -4.96 -19.24 -2.66
N GLY A 286 -5.84 -18.27 -2.42
CA GLY A 286 -5.69 -16.89 -2.84
C GLY A 286 -4.46 -16.24 -2.22
N LYS A 287 -3.77 -15.42 -3.01
CA LYS A 287 -2.59 -14.69 -2.56
C LYS A 287 -3.04 -13.50 -1.71
N ILE A 288 -2.43 -13.33 -0.53
CA ILE A 288 -2.61 -12.14 0.30
C ILE A 288 -1.30 -11.38 0.29
N THR A 289 -1.34 -10.12 -0.15
CA THR A 289 -0.17 -9.24 -0.18
C THR A 289 -0.41 -8.07 0.76
N LEU A 290 0.40 -7.95 1.80
CA LEU A 290 0.48 -6.75 2.62
C LEU A 290 1.38 -5.74 1.91
N ALA A 291 0.86 -4.55 1.66
CA ALA A 291 1.55 -3.44 1.02
C ALA A 291 1.59 -2.25 1.99
N PRO A 292 2.63 -2.15 2.84
CA PRO A 292 2.73 -1.10 3.83
C PRO A 292 2.96 0.27 3.20
N LEU A 293 2.00 1.18 3.35
CA LEU A 293 2.02 2.50 2.72
C LEU A 293 3.20 3.37 3.15
N PHE A 294 3.82 3.08 4.29
CA PHE A 294 4.97 3.83 4.80
C PHE A 294 6.27 3.54 4.03
N ILE A 295 6.37 2.41 3.33
CA ILE A 295 7.60 2.05 2.60
C ILE A 295 7.79 3.00 1.41
N GLU A 296 6.76 3.22 0.61
CA GLU A 296 6.85 4.13 -0.53
C GLU A 296 6.94 5.60 -0.09
N GLN A 297 6.35 5.96 1.06
CA GLN A 297 6.57 7.25 1.70
C GLN A 297 8.03 7.45 2.10
N LEU A 298 8.62 6.47 2.78
CA LEU A 298 10.01 6.51 3.19
C LEU A 298 10.93 6.61 1.98
N LEU A 299 10.70 5.81 0.93
CA LEU A 299 11.45 5.91 -0.33
C LEU A 299 11.38 7.32 -0.94
N PHE A 300 10.18 7.91 -1.01
CA PHE A 300 10.02 9.27 -1.52
C PHE A 300 10.82 10.30 -0.69
N TRP A 301 10.69 10.26 0.63
CA TRP A 301 11.40 11.18 1.53
C TRP A 301 12.91 10.96 1.54
N MET A 302 13.38 9.71 1.42
CA MET A 302 14.81 9.41 1.30
C MET A 302 15.38 10.00 0.01
N VAL A 303 14.70 9.85 -1.12
CA VAL A 303 15.18 10.41 -2.41
C VAL A 303 15.13 11.93 -2.39
N LEU A 304 14.06 12.54 -1.85
CA LEU A 304 13.96 13.98 -1.69
C LEU A 304 15.05 14.52 -0.75
N GLY A 305 15.22 13.90 0.42
CA GLY A 305 16.25 14.28 1.40
C GLY A 305 17.66 14.17 0.83
N GLN A 306 17.97 13.05 0.15
CA GLN A 306 19.24 12.87 -0.56
C GLN A 306 19.45 13.99 -1.59
N THR A 307 18.41 14.34 -2.34
CA THR A 307 18.47 15.44 -3.32
C THR A 307 18.75 16.77 -2.63
N VAL A 308 18.03 17.12 -1.57
CA VAL A 308 18.22 18.38 -0.85
C VAL A 308 19.62 18.45 -0.24
N ILE A 309 20.07 17.41 0.47
CA ILE A 309 21.39 17.38 1.12
C ILE A 309 22.50 17.54 0.08
N THR A 310 22.44 16.77 -1.01
CA THR A 310 23.46 16.86 -2.07
C THR A 310 23.47 18.21 -2.77
N ASN A 311 22.32 18.88 -2.90
CA ASN A 311 22.22 20.25 -3.41
C ASN A 311 22.78 21.29 -2.45
N VAL A 312 22.47 21.19 -1.15
CA VAL A 312 23.01 22.10 -0.14
C VAL A 312 24.53 21.98 -0.05
N TYR A 313 25.05 20.75 -0.01
CA TYR A 313 26.49 20.50 -0.02
C TYR A 313 27.17 21.12 -1.26
N PHE A 314 26.56 20.94 -2.43
CA PHE A 314 27.04 21.53 -3.68
C PHE A 314 27.11 23.06 -3.65
N LEU A 315 26.03 23.71 -3.18
CA LEU A 315 25.98 25.16 -3.08
C LEU A 315 26.99 25.68 -2.06
N ALA A 316 27.20 24.94 -0.96
CA ALA A 316 28.23 25.26 0.03
C ALA A 316 29.64 25.15 -0.56
N GLU A 317 29.93 24.10 -1.36
CA GLU A 317 31.21 24.00 -2.09
C GLU A 317 31.42 25.19 -3.02
N ILE A 318 30.44 25.51 -3.88
CA ILE A 318 30.53 26.68 -4.78
C ILE A 318 30.79 27.96 -3.99
N TRP A 319 30.09 28.16 -2.88
CA TRP A 319 30.23 29.34 -2.04
C TRP A 319 31.64 29.41 -1.44
N LEU A 320 32.17 28.32 -0.89
CA LEU A 320 33.51 28.27 -0.31
C LEU A 320 34.62 28.51 -1.34
N TRP A 321 34.52 27.89 -2.52
CA TRP A 321 35.48 28.10 -3.61
C TRP A 321 35.43 29.54 -4.16
N GLY A 322 34.26 30.18 -4.16
CA GLY A 322 34.10 31.57 -4.59
C GLY A 322 34.84 32.60 -3.72
N PHE A 323 35.21 32.26 -2.49
CA PHE A 323 36.05 33.11 -1.62
C PHE A 323 37.55 32.81 -1.71
N ALA A 324 37.93 31.70 -2.33
CA ALA A 324 39.33 31.28 -2.43
C ALA A 324 40.05 31.85 -3.68
N VAL A 325 39.33 32.58 -4.54
CA VAL A 325 39.82 33.25 -5.76
C VAL A 325 39.68 34.76 -5.60
#